data_AF-A0A7S2ZHX3-F1
#
_entry.id   AF-A0A7S2ZHX3-F1
#
_cell.length_a   1.000
_cell.length_b   1.000
_cell.length_c   1.000
_cell.angle_alpha   90.00
_cell.angle_beta   90.00
_cell.angle_gamma   90.00
#
_symmetry.space_group_name_H-M   'P 1'
#
loop_
_entity.id
_entity.type
_entity.pdbx_description
1 polymer ?
#
loop_
_entity_poly.entity_id
_entity_poly.type
_entity_poly.pdbx_seq_one_letter_code
_entity_poly.pdbx_strand_id
1 'polypeptide(L)'
;MTIESTGEQKKYQFMLRLKMPGGEMPANMYRLLEDLSENYGNHTLRATTRSAFQMHGVLKDNLKTVFNKIMNAGGSCIGACGDLNRNIVATPAQFTSKPYQYVRQYSAMIAEVFAPQSAAFAEVWLDGEKAGAIEYWKKDMDFEKVQEILKHDNGHGVTDPNHAEPIYRDTYLPRKFKMGVTVPGDNSIDIYTQDIGIVVMTTKTGRLQGFNLMVGGGLGRTHRKENTFPRLADHLGFVEPENIFEVLKAIVAVQRDHGNREVRMNARMKYLIQLWGIDKFRDYVEEYSGVKMLPYKKLPAWKYEDWLGWHEQGDGNYFLGLFVENGRIKNEDGFNLKSALKEIVGLYNLPVVVSPNQNIILKNINPSDKDAIEEILRSSGVMFDGKDFSRTRLLAMACPALPLCGLATAEAERVMPDTVSRLEGMLRKLRIRTPITTRMTGCPNGCARPYVAEIGLVGNGPNMYQLWLGASANQTRLAWVFQERMNLDDFERTLEPILIEFKKSKRRAESFGDFCDRFGKEELERVVNEFDPSQSLIKASAKPRVSVTTETMDRLTRISDIRGLSPSKLANEILEQYIDSLETTVHAQK
;
A
#
# COMPACT_ATOMS: atom_id res chain seq x y z
N MET A 1 -21.55 -17.02 11.88
CA MET A 1 -22.84 -16.34 12.16
C MET A 1 -22.91 -15.11 11.27
N THR A 2 -23.94 -15.03 10.43
CA THR A 2 -24.30 -13.82 9.69
C THR A 2 -24.70 -12.73 10.70
N ILE A 3 -24.22 -11.51 10.47
CA ILE A 3 -24.41 -10.31 11.30
C ILE A 3 -25.86 -9.78 11.12
N GLU A 4 -26.85 -10.64 11.33
CA GLU A 4 -28.27 -10.28 11.25
C GLU A 4 -29.04 -10.59 12.55
N SER A 5 -28.37 -11.03 13.62
CA SER A 5 -29.06 -11.51 14.84
C SER A 5 -28.98 -10.61 16.08
N THR A 6 -28.40 -9.40 16.04
CA THR A 6 -28.33 -8.54 17.24
C THR A 6 -29.39 -7.43 17.33
N GLY A 7 -30.23 -7.21 16.30
CA GLY A 7 -31.20 -6.11 16.30
C GLY A 7 -30.55 -4.71 16.36
N GLU A 8 -29.22 -4.60 16.27
CA GLU A 8 -28.49 -3.35 16.26
C GLU A 8 -28.60 -2.69 14.88
N GLN A 9 -28.94 -1.39 14.86
CA GLN A 9 -29.00 -0.61 13.63
C GLN A 9 -27.62 -0.52 12.96
N LYS A 10 -27.59 -0.65 11.63
CA LYS A 10 -26.38 -0.45 10.82
C LYS A 10 -25.84 0.96 11.02
N LYS A 11 -24.60 1.07 11.52
CA LYS A 11 -23.88 2.35 11.63
C LYS A 11 -23.17 2.64 10.30
N TYR A 12 -23.50 3.76 9.67
CA TYR A 12 -22.89 4.19 8.41
C TYR A 12 -21.82 5.24 8.63
N GLN A 13 -20.71 5.10 7.92
CA GLN A 13 -19.62 6.06 7.88
C GLN A 13 -18.96 5.99 6.50
N PHE A 14 -18.21 7.03 6.16
CA PHE A 14 -17.51 7.15 4.90
C PHE A 14 -16.01 7.19 5.13
N MET A 15 -15.29 6.53 4.22
CA MET A 15 -13.86 6.67 4.08
C MET A 15 -13.59 7.53 2.86
N LEU A 16 -12.73 8.52 3.02
CA LEU A 16 -12.18 9.28 1.91
C LEU A 16 -10.71 8.98 1.72
N ARG A 17 -10.25 9.15 0.49
CA ARG A 17 -8.86 8.98 0.09
C ARG A 17 -8.44 10.19 -0.74
N LEU A 18 -7.25 10.69 -0.50
CA LEU A 18 -6.69 11.77 -1.29
C LEU A 18 -6.09 11.28 -2.61
N LYS A 19 -6.02 12.18 -3.58
CA LYS A 19 -5.12 12.13 -4.72
C LYS A 19 -3.89 12.97 -4.38
N MET A 20 -2.72 12.32 -4.39
CA MET A 20 -1.43 12.83 -3.93
C MET A 20 -0.33 12.28 -4.85
N PRO A 21 -0.14 12.84 -6.05
CA PRO A 21 0.81 12.31 -7.02
C PRO A 21 2.22 12.19 -6.41
N GLY A 22 2.82 11.00 -6.47
CA GLY A 22 4.11 10.71 -5.85
C GLY A 22 4.10 10.66 -4.31
N GLY A 23 2.95 10.86 -3.67
CA GLY A 23 2.79 10.83 -2.22
C GLY A 23 3.12 12.10 -1.48
N GLU A 24 3.54 13.15 -2.18
CA GLU A 24 3.94 14.41 -1.58
C GLU A 24 2.73 15.29 -1.22
N MET A 25 2.83 15.99 -0.09
CA MET A 25 1.86 16.96 0.39
C MET A 25 2.55 18.07 1.21
N PRO A 26 2.18 19.34 1.02
CA PRO A 26 2.74 20.44 1.78
C PRO A 26 2.27 20.43 3.25
N ALA A 27 3.06 21.06 4.12
CA ALA A 27 2.83 21.09 5.57
C ALA A 27 1.45 21.63 5.97
N ASN A 28 0.96 22.69 5.31
CA ASN A 28 -0.35 23.27 5.57
C ASN A 28 -1.50 22.29 5.28
N MET A 29 -1.41 21.51 4.20
CA MET A 29 -2.40 20.50 3.86
C MET A 29 -2.35 19.31 4.82
N TYR A 30 -1.16 18.89 5.28
CA TYR A 30 -1.04 17.88 6.33
C TYR A 30 -1.73 18.32 7.63
N ARG A 31 -1.45 19.54 8.10
CA ARG A 31 -2.10 20.12 9.30
C ARG A 31 -3.62 20.17 9.16
N LEU A 32 -4.13 20.54 7.99
CA LEU A 32 -5.56 20.49 7.73
C LEU A 32 -6.11 19.06 7.82
N LEU A 33 -5.44 18.06 7.26
CA LEU A 33 -5.89 16.66 7.37
C LEU A 33 -5.89 16.15 8.81
N GLU A 34 -4.89 16.54 9.60
CA GLU A 34 -4.83 16.26 11.04
C GLU A 34 -6.08 16.81 11.74
N ASP A 35 -6.38 18.10 11.54
CA ASP A 35 -7.55 18.75 12.13
C ASP A 35 -8.87 18.13 11.62
N LEU A 36 -8.97 17.78 10.34
CA LEU A 36 -10.15 17.11 9.80
C LEU A 36 -10.33 15.71 10.39
N SER A 37 -9.25 14.96 10.58
CA SER A 37 -9.29 13.62 11.17
C SER A 37 -9.76 13.63 12.62
N GLU A 38 -9.43 14.69 13.35
CA GLU A 38 -9.83 14.91 14.73
C GLU A 38 -11.29 15.31 14.84
N ASN A 39 -11.73 16.25 14.00
CA ASN A 39 -13.07 16.84 14.12
C ASN A 39 -14.18 16.07 13.38
N TYR A 40 -13.83 15.34 12.32
CA TYR A 40 -14.81 14.68 11.45
C TYR A 40 -14.51 13.21 11.17
N GLY A 41 -13.30 12.74 11.50
CA GLY A 41 -12.87 11.37 11.26
C GLY A 41 -12.94 10.49 12.50
N ASN A 42 -12.12 9.45 12.52
CA ASN A 42 -11.95 8.55 13.65
C ASN A 42 -10.66 8.82 14.44
N HIS A 43 -10.20 10.07 14.47
CA HIS A 43 -8.98 10.52 15.14
C HIS A 43 -7.68 9.92 14.57
N THR A 44 -7.72 9.22 13.43
CA THR A 44 -6.54 8.63 12.80
C THR A 44 -6.42 9.01 11.32
N LEU A 45 -5.17 9.04 10.85
CA LEU A 45 -4.87 9.00 9.42
C LEU A 45 -4.25 7.66 9.05
N ARG A 46 -4.39 7.29 7.78
CA ARG A 46 -3.85 6.04 7.25
C ARG A 46 -3.06 6.28 5.97
N ALA A 47 -1.73 6.19 6.06
CA ALA A 47 -0.83 6.13 4.92
C ALA A 47 -1.06 4.84 4.13
N THR A 48 -1.23 4.89 2.81
CA THR A 48 -1.65 3.74 2.01
C THR A 48 -0.56 3.15 1.12
N THR A 49 -0.81 1.94 0.61
CA THR A 49 0.04 1.24 -0.38
C THR A 49 0.10 1.92 -1.76
N ARG A 50 -0.55 3.08 -1.92
CA ARG A 50 -0.52 3.89 -3.14
C ARG A 50 -0.10 5.33 -2.85
N SER A 51 0.71 5.55 -1.82
CA SER A 51 1.30 6.86 -1.55
C SER A 51 0.23 7.94 -1.36
N ALA A 52 -0.75 7.68 -0.51
CA ALA A 52 -1.83 8.64 -0.23
C ALA A 52 -2.37 8.42 1.18
N PHE A 53 -3.07 9.42 1.72
CA PHE A 53 -3.81 9.30 2.97
C PHE A 53 -5.25 8.81 2.77
N GLN A 54 -5.72 8.04 3.75
CA GLN A 54 -7.13 7.78 3.99
C GLN A 54 -7.55 8.35 5.34
N MET A 55 -8.76 8.89 5.37
CA MET A 55 -9.48 9.25 6.59
C MET A 55 -10.75 8.41 6.67
N HIS A 56 -10.96 7.79 7.84
CA HIS A 56 -12.11 6.94 8.12
C HIS A 56 -13.01 7.63 9.14
N GLY A 57 -14.26 7.18 9.32
CA GLY A 57 -15.16 7.72 10.35
C GLY A 57 -16.03 8.89 9.93
N VAL A 58 -15.93 9.38 8.68
CA VAL A 58 -16.65 10.60 8.27
C VAL A 58 -18.14 10.33 8.15
N LEU A 59 -18.96 11.04 8.93
CA LEU A 59 -20.40 10.95 8.85
C LEU A 59 -20.94 11.64 7.59
N LYS A 60 -22.10 11.18 7.09
CA LYS A 60 -22.71 11.67 5.84
C LYS A 60 -22.83 13.19 5.81
N ASP A 61 -23.34 13.79 6.88
CA ASP A 61 -23.62 15.23 6.97
C ASP A 61 -22.34 16.07 6.93
N ASN A 62 -21.20 15.47 7.29
CA ASN A 62 -19.89 16.13 7.30
C ASN A 62 -19.11 15.94 5.99
N LEU A 63 -19.55 15.05 5.09
CA LEU A 63 -18.81 14.75 3.85
C LEU A 63 -18.54 15.98 3.01
N LYS A 64 -19.58 16.80 2.77
CA LYS A 64 -19.45 18.00 1.94
C LYS A 64 -18.49 19.01 2.56
N THR A 65 -18.62 19.26 3.86
CA THR A 65 -17.69 20.12 4.62
C THR A 65 -16.25 19.66 4.48
N VAL A 66 -16.00 18.36 4.64
CA VAL A 66 -14.66 17.79 4.57
C VAL A 66 -14.08 17.89 3.16
N PHE A 67 -14.82 17.51 2.11
CA PHE A 67 -14.37 17.67 0.73
C PHE A 67 -14.12 19.14 0.39
N ASN A 68 -15.04 20.03 0.72
CA ASN A 68 -14.92 21.46 0.48
C ASN A 68 -13.64 22.04 1.12
N LYS A 69 -13.37 21.72 2.39
CA LYS A 69 -12.15 22.17 3.08
C LYS A 69 -10.88 21.65 2.41
N ILE A 70 -10.84 20.36 2.02
CA ILE A 70 -9.68 19.77 1.33
C ILE A 70 -9.44 20.48 0.00
N MET A 71 -10.48 20.64 -0.83
CA MET A 71 -10.37 21.28 -2.14
C MET A 71 -9.94 22.75 -2.03
N ASN A 72 -10.55 23.50 -1.12
CA ASN A 72 -10.24 24.93 -0.91
C ASN A 72 -8.84 25.17 -0.34
N ALA A 73 -8.20 24.15 0.24
CA ALA A 73 -6.80 24.19 0.67
C ALA A 73 -5.80 23.73 -0.42
N GLY A 74 -6.28 23.38 -1.61
CA GLY A 74 -5.46 22.89 -2.72
C GLY A 74 -5.16 21.39 -2.65
N GLY A 75 -5.91 20.61 -1.87
CA GLY A 75 -5.90 19.15 -1.93
C GLY A 75 -6.92 18.61 -2.95
N SER A 76 -6.97 17.29 -3.14
CA SER A 76 -8.03 16.65 -3.94
C SER A 76 -8.35 15.24 -3.49
N CYS A 77 -9.58 14.81 -3.77
CA CYS A 77 -10.03 13.42 -3.68
C CYS A 77 -10.50 12.88 -5.04
N ILE A 78 -10.45 13.70 -6.11
CA ILE A 78 -10.94 13.34 -7.44
C ILE A 78 -10.12 12.18 -7.99
N GLY A 79 -10.79 11.12 -8.47
CA GLY A 79 -10.12 9.93 -9.03
C GLY A 79 -9.39 9.04 -8.02
N ALA A 80 -9.48 9.30 -6.70
CA ALA A 80 -8.87 8.43 -5.68
C ALA A 80 -9.51 7.02 -5.66
N CYS A 81 -10.77 6.93 -6.10
CA CYS A 81 -11.59 5.72 -6.29
C CYS A 81 -12.23 5.70 -7.71
N GLY A 82 -13.32 4.96 -7.95
CA GLY A 82 -14.02 4.94 -9.25
C GLY A 82 -13.39 4.07 -10.35
N ASP A 83 -13.87 4.12 -11.58
CA ASP A 83 -13.23 3.43 -12.71
C ASP A 83 -12.38 4.43 -13.53
N LEU A 84 -11.34 4.89 -12.83
CA LEU A 84 -10.46 5.98 -13.19
C LEU A 84 -8.99 5.62 -12.93
N ASN A 85 -8.09 6.43 -13.47
CA ASN A 85 -6.70 6.42 -13.04
C ASN A 85 -6.60 6.77 -11.55
N ARG A 86 -5.93 5.90 -10.79
CA ARG A 86 -5.68 6.05 -9.36
C ARG A 86 -4.52 7.01 -9.11
N ASN A 87 -4.24 7.23 -7.83
CA ASN A 87 -3.04 7.96 -7.43
C ASN A 87 -1.79 7.40 -8.13
N ILE A 88 -0.95 8.30 -8.63
CA ILE A 88 0.34 7.96 -9.25
C ILE A 88 1.33 7.66 -8.14
N VAL A 89 1.82 6.44 -8.11
CA VAL A 89 2.83 6.03 -7.12
C VAL A 89 4.20 6.37 -7.68
N ALA A 90 5.10 6.91 -6.85
CA ALA A 90 6.46 7.22 -7.24
C ALA A 90 7.46 6.66 -6.23
N THR A 91 8.73 6.48 -6.63
CA THR A 91 9.77 6.26 -5.62
C THR A 91 9.72 7.40 -4.60
N PRO A 92 9.66 7.10 -3.30
CA PRO A 92 9.40 8.12 -2.29
C PRO A 92 10.67 8.90 -1.92
N ALA A 93 11.85 8.49 -2.42
CA ALA A 93 13.12 9.16 -2.14
C ALA A 93 13.13 10.61 -2.63
N GLN A 94 13.62 11.52 -1.77
CA GLN A 94 13.55 12.97 -2.00
C GLN A 94 14.89 13.56 -2.47
N PHE A 95 15.68 12.78 -3.21
CA PHE A 95 16.92 13.28 -3.79
C PHE A 95 16.67 14.43 -4.79
N THR A 96 17.59 15.37 -4.81
CA THR A 96 17.62 16.51 -5.73
C THR A 96 18.27 16.19 -7.07
N SER A 97 18.82 14.99 -7.25
CA SER A 97 19.38 14.57 -8.52
C SER A 97 18.29 14.50 -9.62
N LYS A 98 18.69 14.80 -10.85
CA LYS A 98 17.78 14.89 -12.01
C LYS A 98 16.83 13.71 -12.19
N PRO A 99 17.25 12.43 -12.06
CA PRO A 99 16.35 11.30 -12.22
C PRO A 99 15.14 11.34 -11.27
N TYR A 100 15.36 11.66 -9.99
CA TYR A 100 14.29 11.74 -8.99
C TYR A 100 13.45 13.00 -9.16
N GLN A 101 14.04 14.11 -9.62
CA GLN A 101 13.27 15.30 -10.02
C GLN A 101 12.30 14.97 -11.16
N TYR A 102 12.76 14.27 -12.21
CA TYR A 102 11.89 13.82 -13.30
C TYR A 102 10.79 12.87 -12.82
N VAL A 103 11.09 11.94 -11.90
CA VAL A 103 10.06 11.07 -11.33
C VAL A 103 8.92 11.89 -10.72
N ARG A 104 9.25 12.91 -9.90
CA ARG A 104 8.24 13.79 -9.28
C ARG A 104 7.48 14.60 -10.32
N GLN A 105 8.20 15.22 -11.26
CA GLN A 105 7.64 16.02 -12.34
C GLN A 105 6.64 15.20 -13.18
N TYR A 106 7.07 14.06 -13.70
CA TYR A 106 6.22 13.20 -14.54
C TYR A 106 5.07 12.59 -13.73
N SER A 107 5.26 12.28 -12.45
CA SER A 107 4.16 11.81 -11.60
C SER A 107 3.05 12.86 -11.47
N ALA A 108 3.41 14.13 -11.28
CA ALA A 108 2.45 15.23 -11.22
C ALA A 108 1.77 15.47 -12.59
N MET A 109 2.55 15.53 -13.67
CA MET A 109 2.00 15.72 -15.02
C MET A 109 1.05 14.59 -15.43
N ILE A 110 1.42 13.32 -15.19
CA ILE A 110 0.55 12.17 -15.47
C ILE A 110 -0.74 12.25 -14.65
N ALA A 111 -0.65 12.63 -13.37
CA ALA A 111 -1.84 12.77 -12.55
C ALA A 111 -2.83 13.80 -13.09
N GLU A 112 -2.31 14.87 -13.72
CA GLU A 112 -3.12 15.93 -14.30
C GLU A 112 -3.66 15.58 -15.68
N VAL A 113 -2.84 15.04 -16.58
CA VAL A 113 -3.27 14.59 -17.92
C VAL A 113 -4.43 13.58 -17.82
N PHE A 114 -4.39 12.70 -16.82
CA PHE A 114 -5.43 11.68 -16.60
C PHE A 114 -6.42 12.05 -15.48
N ALA A 115 -6.52 13.32 -15.10
CA ALA A 115 -7.59 13.79 -14.22
C ALA A 115 -8.94 13.85 -14.98
N PRO A 116 -10.07 13.46 -14.36
CA PRO A 116 -11.40 13.76 -14.90
C PRO A 116 -11.56 15.27 -15.13
N GLN A 117 -12.17 15.65 -16.24
CA GLN A 117 -12.35 17.05 -16.65
C GLN A 117 -13.79 17.57 -16.45
N SER A 118 -14.75 16.69 -16.16
CA SER A 118 -16.13 17.09 -15.91
C SER A 118 -16.29 17.94 -14.64
N ALA A 119 -17.27 18.86 -14.67
CA ALA A 119 -17.60 19.74 -13.55
C ALA A 119 -18.33 19.04 -12.39
N ALA A 120 -18.75 17.79 -12.57
CA ALA A 120 -19.61 17.06 -11.64
C ALA A 120 -19.09 17.03 -10.19
N PHE A 121 -17.77 16.97 -9.99
CA PHE A 121 -17.22 17.02 -8.63
C PHE A 121 -17.46 18.39 -7.97
N ALA A 122 -17.23 19.48 -8.71
CA ALA A 122 -17.46 20.84 -8.19
C ALA A 122 -18.96 21.10 -7.98
N GLU A 123 -19.82 20.64 -8.88
CA GLU A 123 -21.29 20.75 -8.74
C GLU A 123 -21.79 20.12 -7.45
N VAL A 124 -21.28 18.92 -7.09
CA VAL A 124 -21.75 18.19 -5.90
C VAL A 124 -21.11 18.71 -4.61
N TRP A 125 -19.80 18.97 -4.62
CA TRP A 125 -19.05 19.19 -3.38
C TRP A 125 -18.69 20.65 -3.12
N LEU A 126 -18.77 21.50 -4.15
CA LEU A 126 -18.41 22.92 -4.13
C LEU A 126 -19.54 23.82 -4.64
N ASP A 127 -20.78 23.31 -4.75
CA ASP A 127 -21.94 24.08 -5.23
C ASP A 127 -21.76 24.70 -6.63
N GLY A 128 -20.97 24.03 -7.48
CA GLY A 128 -20.62 24.52 -8.81
C GLY A 128 -19.54 25.60 -8.82
N GLU A 129 -19.04 26.02 -7.66
CA GLU A 129 -17.97 27.00 -7.53
C GLU A 129 -16.60 26.37 -7.79
N LYS A 130 -15.65 27.22 -8.22
CA LYS A 130 -14.24 26.82 -8.29
C LYS A 130 -13.68 26.71 -6.88
N ALA A 131 -12.80 25.74 -6.66
CA ALA A 131 -12.05 25.66 -5.42
C ALA A 131 -11.22 26.94 -5.19
N GLY A 132 -11.13 27.39 -3.94
CA GLY A 132 -10.39 28.59 -3.54
C GLY A 132 -8.87 28.51 -3.73
N ALA A 133 -8.34 27.32 -4.02
CA ALA A 133 -6.94 27.11 -4.37
C ALA A 133 -6.82 26.03 -5.45
N ILE A 134 -5.80 26.18 -6.32
CA ILE A 134 -5.40 25.11 -7.24
C ILE A 134 -4.71 23.99 -6.48
N GLU A 135 -4.76 22.77 -7.02
CA GLU A 135 -4.10 21.65 -6.38
C GLU A 135 -2.58 21.87 -6.25
N TYR A 136 -2.01 21.54 -5.09
CA TYR A 136 -0.65 21.97 -4.75
C TYR A 136 0.43 21.46 -5.71
N TRP A 137 0.23 20.30 -6.37
CA TRP A 137 1.18 19.78 -7.38
C TRP A 137 1.12 20.51 -8.72
N LYS A 138 0.14 21.40 -8.92
CA LYS A 138 0.01 22.24 -10.13
C LYS A 138 0.82 23.52 -10.05
N LYS A 139 1.25 23.94 -8.84
CA LYS A 139 1.89 25.26 -8.62
C LYS A 139 3.16 25.46 -9.43
N ASP A 140 3.98 24.42 -9.55
CA ASP A 140 5.26 24.46 -10.28
C ASP A 140 5.15 23.79 -11.65
N MET A 141 3.93 23.55 -12.14
CA MET A 141 3.66 22.86 -13.39
C MET A 141 3.44 23.88 -14.52
N ASP A 142 4.02 23.61 -15.69
CA ASP A 142 3.63 24.27 -16.93
C ASP A 142 2.23 23.77 -17.34
N PHE A 143 1.21 24.47 -16.83
CA PHE A 143 -0.19 24.06 -16.99
C PHE A 143 -0.66 24.18 -18.43
N GLU A 144 -0.20 25.18 -19.19
CA GLU A 144 -0.53 25.34 -20.60
C GLU A 144 -0.06 24.13 -21.40
N LYS A 145 1.20 23.73 -21.22
CA LYS A 145 1.75 22.54 -21.86
C LYS A 145 1.00 21.26 -21.48
N VAL A 146 0.61 21.11 -20.22
CA VAL A 146 -0.15 19.92 -19.78
C VAL A 146 -1.56 19.90 -20.36
N GLN A 147 -2.21 21.06 -20.48
CA GLN A 147 -3.51 21.18 -21.15
C GLN A 147 -3.40 20.92 -22.65
N GLU A 148 -2.33 21.37 -23.29
CA GLU A 148 -2.01 21.03 -24.68
C GLU A 148 -1.90 19.51 -24.84
N ILE A 149 -1.08 18.84 -24.00
CA ILE A 149 -0.93 17.37 -24.01
C ILE A 149 -2.27 16.65 -23.81
N LEU A 150 -3.08 17.11 -22.84
CA LEU A 150 -4.36 16.50 -22.50
C LEU A 150 -5.34 16.59 -23.67
N LYS A 151 -5.39 17.74 -24.35
CA LYS A 151 -6.34 18.03 -25.44
C LYS A 151 -5.81 17.67 -26.82
N HIS A 152 -4.51 17.40 -26.95
CA HIS A 152 -3.90 17.05 -28.22
C HIS A 152 -4.56 15.78 -28.79
N ASP A 153 -5.21 15.99 -29.94
CA ASP A 153 -5.75 14.95 -30.80
C ASP A 153 -4.73 14.65 -31.89
N ASN A 154 -4.21 13.42 -31.87
CA ASN A 154 -3.26 12.92 -32.84
C ASN A 154 -3.94 12.36 -34.10
N GLY A 155 -5.28 12.44 -34.21
CA GLY A 155 -6.06 11.92 -35.34
C GLY A 155 -6.38 10.42 -35.25
N HIS A 156 -6.01 9.75 -34.16
CA HIS A 156 -6.19 8.30 -33.97
C HIS A 156 -7.33 7.95 -32.99
N GLY A 157 -8.21 8.91 -32.66
CA GLY A 157 -9.39 8.67 -31.82
C GLY A 157 -9.10 8.46 -30.32
N VAL A 158 -7.86 8.73 -29.90
CA VAL A 158 -7.44 8.64 -28.49
C VAL A 158 -8.05 9.78 -27.67
N THR A 159 -7.94 11.01 -28.18
CA THR A 159 -8.41 12.25 -27.53
C THR A 159 -9.55 12.87 -28.33
N ASP A 160 -10.51 13.49 -27.65
CA ASP A 160 -11.54 14.32 -28.29
C ASP A 160 -11.59 15.63 -27.50
N PRO A 161 -10.99 16.71 -28.02
CA PRO A 161 -10.91 17.97 -27.30
C PRO A 161 -12.26 18.65 -27.11
N ASN A 162 -13.29 18.23 -27.85
CA ASN A 162 -14.65 18.78 -27.75
C ASN A 162 -15.53 18.04 -26.74
N HIS A 163 -15.07 16.88 -26.25
CA HIS A 163 -15.78 16.12 -25.23
C HIS A 163 -15.52 16.69 -23.82
N ALA A 164 -16.53 16.68 -22.94
CA ALA A 164 -16.39 17.07 -21.53
C ALA A 164 -15.37 16.20 -20.75
N GLU A 165 -15.02 15.05 -21.31
CA GLU A 165 -14.01 14.11 -20.82
C GLU A 165 -13.13 13.66 -22.00
N PRO A 166 -12.06 14.42 -22.32
CA PRO A 166 -11.27 14.24 -23.54
C PRO A 166 -10.52 12.92 -23.69
N ILE A 167 -10.33 12.16 -22.61
CA ILE A 167 -9.73 10.82 -22.66
C ILE A 167 -10.74 9.76 -22.22
N TYR A 168 -11.51 10.02 -21.17
CA TYR A 168 -12.37 9.01 -20.55
C TYR A 168 -13.66 8.74 -21.31
N ARG A 169 -14.20 9.71 -22.05
CA ARG A 169 -15.53 9.65 -22.68
C ARG A 169 -16.64 9.33 -21.67
N ASP A 170 -17.85 9.10 -22.16
CA ASP A 170 -19.05 8.89 -21.33
C ASP A 170 -18.95 7.74 -20.33
N THR A 171 -18.22 6.69 -20.67
CA THR A 171 -18.21 5.44 -19.89
C THR A 171 -16.97 5.27 -19.02
N TYR A 172 -16.07 6.26 -19.00
CA TYR A 172 -14.78 6.19 -18.31
C TYR A 172 -14.03 4.89 -18.63
N LEU A 173 -13.20 4.36 -17.72
CA LEU A 173 -12.52 3.07 -17.94
C LEU A 173 -13.41 1.90 -17.49
N PRO A 174 -13.17 0.67 -17.98
CA PRO A 174 -13.87 -0.53 -17.49
C PRO A 174 -13.61 -0.82 -16.00
N ARG A 175 -12.45 -0.40 -15.50
CA ARG A 175 -12.04 -0.61 -14.11
C ARG A 175 -10.97 0.41 -13.68
N LYS A 176 -10.69 0.44 -12.37
CA LYS A 176 -9.52 1.13 -11.80
C LYS A 176 -8.25 0.90 -12.62
N PHE A 177 -7.53 1.98 -12.89
CA PHE A 177 -6.26 1.97 -13.61
C PHE A 177 -5.16 2.52 -12.70
N LYS A 178 -3.96 1.93 -12.74
CA LYS A 178 -2.87 2.23 -11.80
C LYS A 178 -1.58 2.45 -12.55
N MET A 179 -0.94 3.58 -12.30
CA MET A 179 0.39 3.85 -12.83
C MET A 179 1.40 4.01 -11.69
N GLY A 180 2.67 3.73 -11.99
CA GLY A 180 3.78 4.00 -11.07
C GLY A 180 5.04 4.44 -11.82
N VAL A 181 5.80 5.36 -11.23
CA VAL A 181 6.99 5.98 -11.83
C VAL A 181 8.21 5.76 -10.93
N THR A 182 9.32 5.28 -11.48
CA THR A 182 10.55 5.04 -10.71
C THR A 182 11.80 5.30 -11.55
N VAL A 183 12.96 5.14 -10.93
CA VAL A 183 14.29 5.16 -11.56
C VAL A 183 14.83 3.73 -11.71
N PRO A 184 15.82 3.49 -12.61
CA PRO A 184 16.43 2.19 -12.78
C PRO A 184 16.98 1.60 -11.48
N GLY A 185 16.53 0.39 -11.13
CA GLY A 185 17.01 -0.36 -9.97
C GLY A 185 16.19 -0.16 -8.69
N ASP A 186 15.43 0.93 -8.55
CA ASP A 186 14.57 1.17 -7.38
C ASP A 186 13.17 0.59 -7.60
N ASN A 187 12.84 -0.48 -6.87
CA ASN A 187 11.53 -1.12 -6.89
C ASN A 187 10.70 -0.89 -5.62
N SER A 188 10.95 0.20 -4.89
CA SER A 188 10.13 0.62 -3.73
C SER A 188 8.63 0.72 -4.03
N ILE A 189 8.24 0.86 -5.31
CA ILE A 189 6.86 1.04 -5.75
C ILE A 189 6.14 -0.24 -6.18
N ASP A 190 6.81 -1.39 -6.14
CA ASP A 190 6.34 -2.66 -6.74
C ASP A 190 5.86 -2.45 -8.19
N ILE A 191 6.79 -2.05 -9.06
CA ILE A 191 6.55 -1.55 -10.42
C ILE A 191 5.75 -2.54 -11.28
N TYR A 192 6.01 -3.83 -11.14
CA TYR A 192 5.32 -4.89 -11.88
C TYR A 192 3.85 -5.10 -11.49
N THR A 193 3.36 -4.46 -10.42
CA THR A 193 1.98 -4.62 -9.93
C THR A 193 1.02 -3.56 -10.45
N GLN A 194 1.53 -2.60 -11.22
CA GLN A 194 0.79 -1.48 -11.81
C GLN A 194 0.22 -1.85 -13.18
N ASP A 195 -0.88 -1.20 -13.61
CA ASP A 195 -1.33 -1.33 -14.99
C ASP A 195 -0.26 -0.76 -15.93
N ILE A 196 0.38 0.36 -15.58
CA ILE A 196 1.60 0.87 -16.26
C ILE A 196 2.72 1.10 -15.25
N GLY A 197 3.87 0.48 -15.49
CA GLY A 197 5.13 0.81 -14.85
C GLY A 197 5.99 1.68 -15.76
N ILE A 198 6.47 2.82 -15.24
CA ILE A 198 7.26 3.82 -15.98
C ILE A 198 8.63 3.96 -15.30
N VAL A 199 9.70 3.72 -16.05
CA VAL A 199 11.08 3.86 -15.54
C VAL A 199 11.77 5.01 -16.26
N VAL A 200 12.14 6.05 -15.51
CA VAL A 200 12.79 7.26 -16.03
C VAL A 200 14.25 6.96 -16.37
N MET A 201 14.60 7.04 -17.64
CA MET A 201 15.96 6.77 -18.12
C MET A 201 16.72 8.07 -18.33
N THR A 202 17.89 8.20 -17.71
CA THR A 202 18.77 9.37 -17.87
C THR A 202 20.18 8.97 -18.25
N THR A 203 20.92 9.89 -18.87
CA THR A 203 22.37 9.78 -19.00
C THR A 203 23.04 9.84 -17.61
N LYS A 204 24.33 9.51 -17.54
CA LYS A 204 25.14 9.72 -16.32
C LYS A 204 25.17 11.19 -15.87
N THR A 205 25.01 12.13 -16.81
CA THR A 205 24.95 13.57 -16.54
C THR A 205 23.56 14.06 -16.13
N GLY A 206 22.56 13.18 -16.03
CA GLY A 206 21.20 13.53 -15.63
C GLY A 206 20.31 14.09 -16.74
N ARG A 207 20.74 14.02 -18.01
CA ARG A 207 19.88 14.38 -19.16
C ARG A 207 18.83 13.29 -19.37
N LEU A 208 17.56 13.68 -19.53
CA LEU A 208 16.47 12.74 -19.82
C LEU A 208 16.70 12.07 -21.18
N GLN A 209 16.69 10.74 -21.20
CA GLN A 209 16.81 9.94 -22.43
C GLN A 209 15.46 9.41 -22.90
N GLY A 210 14.52 9.19 -21.99
CA GLY A 210 13.19 8.61 -22.27
C GLY A 210 12.74 7.66 -21.16
N PHE A 211 11.86 6.72 -21.50
CA PHE A 211 11.16 5.88 -20.53
C PHE A 211 11.11 4.44 -20.97
N ASN A 212 11.43 3.52 -20.08
CA ASN A 212 11.02 2.12 -20.24
C ASN A 212 9.59 1.97 -19.71
N LEU A 213 8.74 1.30 -20.50
CA LEU A 213 7.36 1.03 -20.14
C LEU A 213 7.13 -0.47 -19.92
N MET A 214 6.36 -0.77 -18.88
CA MET A 214 5.84 -2.09 -18.59
C MET A 214 4.33 -2.02 -18.43
N VAL A 215 3.57 -3.04 -18.85
CA VAL A 215 2.10 -3.00 -18.83
C VAL A 215 1.45 -4.31 -18.36
N GLY A 216 0.26 -4.20 -17.76
CA GLY A 216 -0.59 -5.36 -17.49
C GLY A 216 -0.40 -6.00 -16.12
N GLY A 217 0.16 -5.28 -15.16
CA GLY A 217 0.23 -5.72 -13.77
C GLY A 217 -1.11 -5.61 -13.05
N GLY A 218 -1.36 -6.51 -12.11
CA GLY A 218 -2.51 -6.37 -11.22
C GLY A 218 -2.79 -7.57 -10.35
N LEU A 219 -3.06 -7.31 -9.08
CA LEU A 219 -3.04 -8.35 -8.05
C LEU A 219 -4.40 -8.95 -7.69
N GLY A 220 -5.50 -8.23 -7.92
CA GLY A 220 -6.82 -8.70 -7.48
C GLY A 220 -7.24 -10.01 -8.13
N ARG A 221 -7.66 -10.98 -7.32
CA ARG A 221 -8.29 -12.23 -7.74
C ARG A 221 -9.49 -12.56 -6.85
N THR A 222 -10.17 -13.65 -7.15
CA THR A 222 -11.27 -14.19 -6.34
C THR A 222 -10.93 -15.63 -5.98
N HIS A 223 -11.15 -16.00 -4.71
CA HIS A 223 -10.96 -17.38 -4.27
C HIS A 223 -11.85 -18.34 -5.08
N ARG A 224 -11.30 -19.50 -5.44
CA ARG A 224 -12.00 -20.56 -6.21
C ARG A 224 -12.49 -20.12 -7.59
N LYS A 225 -11.94 -19.04 -8.16
CA LYS A 225 -12.20 -18.59 -9.53
C LYS A 225 -10.88 -18.44 -10.28
N GLU A 226 -10.44 -19.52 -10.91
CA GLU A 226 -9.13 -19.60 -11.58
C GLU A 226 -9.02 -18.68 -12.80
N ASN A 227 -10.14 -18.27 -13.39
CA ASN A 227 -10.17 -17.21 -14.40
C ASN A 227 -9.86 -15.80 -13.83
N THR A 228 -9.54 -15.70 -12.53
CA THR A 228 -9.02 -14.49 -11.89
C THR A 228 -7.71 -14.78 -11.16
N PHE A 229 -6.63 -14.11 -11.55
CA PHE A 229 -5.27 -14.43 -11.08
C PHE A 229 -4.44 -13.15 -10.91
N PRO A 230 -3.50 -13.07 -9.95
CA PRO A 230 -2.51 -12.00 -9.93
C PRO A 230 -1.62 -12.10 -11.18
N ARG A 231 -1.16 -10.96 -11.69
CA ARG A 231 -0.30 -10.89 -12.88
C ARG A 231 0.76 -9.81 -12.68
N LEU A 232 1.98 -10.08 -13.13
CA LEU A 232 3.03 -9.06 -13.27
C LEU A 232 2.90 -8.38 -14.64
N ALA A 233 3.39 -7.15 -14.73
CA ALA A 233 3.45 -6.42 -15.98
C ALA A 233 4.53 -6.98 -16.92
N ASP A 234 4.29 -6.99 -18.22
CA ASP A 234 5.28 -7.33 -19.23
C ASP A 234 6.04 -6.09 -19.68
N HIS A 235 7.23 -6.28 -20.25
CA HIS A 235 7.99 -5.20 -20.89
C HIS A 235 7.33 -4.84 -22.22
N LEU A 236 6.94 -3.57 -22.37
CA LEU A 236 6.28 -3.07 -23.59
C LEU A 236 7.31 -2.54 -24.59
N GLY A 237 8.19 -1.65 -24.13
CA GLY A 237 9.16 -0.97 -24.99
C GLY A 237 9.80 0.24 -24.32
N PHE A 238 10.64 0.92 -25.07
CA PHE A 238 11.23 2.20 -24.70
C PHE A 238 10.61 3.33 -25.53
N VAL A 239 10.33 4.46 -24.87
CA VAL A 239 9.67 5.64 -25.47
C VAL A 239 10.54 6.87 -25.26
N GLU A 240 10.70 7.67 -26.31
CA GLU A 240 11.43 8.93 -26.25
C GLU A 240 10.64 10.01 -25.48
N PRO A 241 11.32 11.00 -24.87
CA PRO A 241 10.69 11.98 -23.97
C PRO A 241 9.48 12.71 -24.54
N GLU A 242 9.54 13.08 -25.82
CA GLU A 242 8.52 13.80 -26.58
C GLU A 242 7.25 12.98 -26.79
N ASN A 243 7.36 11.65 -26.86
CA ASN A 243 6.28 10.74 -27.24
C ASN A 243 5.57 10.11 -26.03
N ILE A 244 6.08 10.31 -24.81
CA ILE A 244 5.61 9.60 -23.62
C ILE A 244 4.11 9.76 -23.37
N PHE A 245 3.57 10.98 -23.48
CA PHE A 245 2.15 11.19 -23.18
C PHE A 245 1.22 10.65 -24.26
N GLU A 246 1.62 10.68 -25.54
CA GLU A 246 0.84 10.03 -26.61
C GLU A 246 0.77 8.51 -26.40
N VAL A 247 1.90 7.89 -26.04
CA VAL A 247 1.92 6.45 -25.73
C VAL A 247 1.10 6.12 -24.48
N LEU A 248 1.19 6.94 -23.41
CA LEU A 248 0.38 6.72 -22.21
C LEU A 248 -1.12 6.88 -22.48
N LYS A 249 -1.52 7.91 -23.25
CA LYS A 249 -2.92 8.10 -23.65
C LYS A 249 -3.41 6.92 -24.50
N ALA A 250 -2.59 6.44 -25.43
CA ALA A 250 -2.89 5.26 -26.23
C ALA A 250 -3.09 4.00 -25.38
N ILE A 251 -2.22 3.69 -24.41
CA ILE A 251 -2.40 2.55 -23.50
C ILE A 251 -3.74 2.64 -22.74
N VAL A 252 -4.08 3.84 -22.25
CA VAL A 252 -5.36 4.08 -21.55
C VAL A 252 -6.54 3.92 -22.50
N ALA A 253 -6.46 4.42 -23.73
CA ALA A 253 -7.50 4.29 -24.74
C ALA A 253 -7.69 2.84 -25.20
N VAL A 254 -6.63 2.07 -25.41
CA VAL A 254 -6.72 0.62 -25.72
C VAL A 254 -7.48 -0.10 -24.59
N GLN A 255 -7.17 0.20 -23.32
CA GLN A 255 -7.92 -0.35 -22.19
C GLN A 255 -9.37 0.18 -22.12
N ARG A 256 -9.63 1.44 -22.46
CA ARG A 256 -10.97 2.05 -22.48
C ARG A 256 -11.88 1.35 -23.49
N ASP A 257 -11.33 1.07 -24.68
CA ASP A 257 -12.07 0.62 -25.85
C ASP A 257 -12.21 -0.90 -25.89
N HIS A 258 -11.18 -1.63 -25.46
CA HIS A 258 -11.13 -3.11 -25.60
C HIS A 258 -11.19 -3.85 -24.26
N GLY A 259 -11.11 -3.15 -23.13
CA GLY A 259 -11.22 -3.78 -21.82
C GLY A 259 -12.65 -4.29 -21.53
N ASN A 260 -12.75 -5.49 -20.96
CA ASN A 260 -14.03 -6.13 -20.69
C ASN A 260 -14.94 -5.29 -19.77
N ARG A 261 -16.15 -4.94 -20.23
CA ARG A 261 -17.18 -4.22 -19.44
C ARG A 261 -18.34 -5.10 -18.97
N GLU A 262 -18.47 -6.30 -19.52
CA GLU A 262 -19.54 -7.25 -19.17
C GLU A 262 -19.25 -7.94 -17.84
N VAL A 263 -18.02 -8.45 -17.66
CA VAL A 263 -17.58 -9.18 -16.47
C VAL A 263 -16.56 -8.35 -15.71
N ARG A 264 -17.04 -7.60 -14.72
CA ARG A 264 -16.22 -6.67 -13.92
C ARG A 264 -14.98 -7.31 -13.26
N MET A 265 -15.04 -8.60 -12.93
CA MET A 265 -13.90 -9.34 -12.38
C MET A 265 -12.75 -9.47 -13.39
N ASN A 266 -13.05 -9.45 -14.69
CA ASN A 266 -12.11 -9.54 -15.80
C ASN A 266 -11.85 -8.18 -16.50
N ALA A 267 -12.32 -7.08 -15.92
CA ALA A 267 -12.26 -5.74 -16.53
C ALA A 267 -10.89 -5.04 -16.46
N ARG A 268 -9.90 -5.60 -15.75
CA ARG A 268 -8.55 -5.00 -15.65
C ARG A 268 -7.70 -5.31 -16.88
N MET A 269 -6.82 -4.39 -17.25
CA MET A 269 -5.95 -4.50 -18.42
C MET A 269 -5.09 -5.76 -18.46
N LYS A 270 -4.72 -6.30 -17.30
CA LYS A 270 -4.02 -7.60 -17.21
C LYS A 270 -4.73 -8.75 -17.93
N TYR A 271 -6.07 -8.75 -17.98
CA TYR A 271 -6.84 -9.80 -18.65
C TYR A 271 -6.88 -9.59 -20.15
N LEU A 272 -6.96 -8.33 -20.60
CA LEU A 272 -6.84 -7.97 -22.01
C LEU A 272 -5.49 -8.42 -22.56
N ILE A 273 -4.40 -8.10 -21.87
CA ILE A 273 -3.04 -8.51 -22.25
C ILE A 273 -2.86 -10.03 -22.15
N GLN A 274 -3.43 -10.69 -21.12
CA GLN A 274 -3.40 -12.15 -21.05
C GLN A 274 -4.07 -12.81 -22.27
N LEU A 275 -5.16 -12.23 -22.77
CA LEU A 275 -5.89 -12.76 -23.91
C LEU A 275 -5.20 -12.45 -25.24
N TRP A 276 -4.67 -11.25 -25.41
CA TRP A 276 -4.09 -10.80 -26.67
C TRP A 276 -2.63 -11.19 -26.86
N GLY A 277 -1.89 -11.39 -25.76
CA GLY A 277 -0.44 -11.38 -25.78
C GLY A 277 0.12 -9.94 -25.84
N ILE A 278 1.38 -9.80 -25.43
CA ILE A 278 2.03 -8.48 -25.33
C ILE A 278 2.27 -7.84 -26.70
N ASP A 279 2.59 -8.63 -27.73
CA ASP A 279 2.90 -8.11 -29.07
C ASP A 279 1.68 -7.48 -29.73
N LYS A 280 0.54 -8.18 -29.73
CA LYS A 280 -0.72 -7.62 -30.23
C LYS A 280 -1.14 -6.37 -29.44
N PHE A 281 -0.97 -6.38 -28.12
CA PHE A 281 -1.26 -5.19 -27.32
C PHE A 281 -0.37 -4.01 -27.71
N ARG A 282 0.93 -4.27 -27.94
CA ARG A 282 1.89 -3.28 -28.43
C ARG A 282 1.46 -2.70 -29.77
N ASP A 283 1.07 -3.53 -30.73
CA ASP A 283 0.65 -3.08 -32.06
C ASP A 283 -0.52 -2.09 -31.97
N TYR A 284 -1.54 -2.39 -31.15
CA TYR A 284 -2.65 -1.46 -30.91
C TYR A 284 -2.21 -0.16 -30.25
N VAL A 285 -1.28 -0.22 -29.29
CA VAL A 285 -0.74 1.00 -28.65
C VAL A 285 0.02 1.86 -29.65
N GLU A 286 0.83 1.26 -30.52
CA GLU A 286 1.59 1.97 -31.56
C GLU A 286 0.63 2.55 -32.62
N GLU A 287 -0.43 1.84 -33.01
CA GLU A 287 -1.49 2.33 -33.89
C GLU A 287 -2.22 3.54 -33.29
N TYR A 288 -2.63 3.45 -32.02
CA TYR A 288 -3.36 4.52 -31.32
C TYR A 288 -2.47 5.74 -31.05
N SER A 289 -1.19 5.54 -30.76
CA SER A 289 -0.26 6.64 -30.46
C SER A 289 0.32 7.28 -31.73
N GLY A 290 0.35 6.56 -32.85
CA GLY A 290 1.13 6.95 -34.04
C GLY A 290 2.65 6.83 -33.82
N VAL A 291 3.10 6.20 -32.73
CA VAL A 291 4.50 6.14 -32.31
C VAL A 291 4.97 4.69 -32.35
N LYS A 292 6.04 4.43 -33.11
CA LYS A 292 6.74 3.14 -33.03
C LYS A 292 7.64 3.13 -31.80
N MET A 293 7.40 2.24 -30.84
CA MET A 293 8.22 2.14 -29.64
C MET A 293 9.54 1.45 -29.97
N LEU A 294 10.62 1.87 -29.30
CA LEU A 294 11.92 1.24 -29.39
C LEU A 294 11.97 -0.04 -28.53
N PRO A 295 12.95 -0.93 -28.73
CA PRO A 295 13.15 -2.08 -27.85
C PRO A 295 13.35 -1.65 -26.39
N TYR A 296 12.77 -2.41 -25.46
CA TYR A 296 12.92 -2.17 -24.02
C TYR A 296 14.40 -2.18 -23.63
N LYS A 297 14.87 -1.15 -22.93
CA LYS A 297 16.28 -1.01 -22.55
C LYS A 297 16.59 -1.86 -21.32
N LYS A 298 17.78 -2.48 -21.28
CA LYS A 298 18.22 -3.26 -20.11
C LYS A 298 18.33 -2.37 -18.88
N LEU A 299 17.81 -2.85 -17.75
CA LEU A 299 17.91 -2.18 -16.45
C LEU A 299 18.95 -2.87 -15.56
N PRO A 300 19.52 -2.16 -14.56
CA PRO A 300 20.18 -2.82 -13.45
C PRO A 300 19.19 -3.71 -12.68
N ALA A 301 19.71 -4.62 -11.86
CA ALA A 301 18.88 -5.47 -11.03
C ALA A 301 18.02 -4.62 -10.09
N TRP A 302 16.73 -4.95 -10.03
CA TRP A 302 15.80 -4.35 -9.09
C TRP A 302 16.20 -4.63 -7.65
N LYS A 303 16.07 -3.62 -6.80
CA LYS A 303 16.23 -3.69 -5.35
C LYS A 303 15.02 -3.04 -4.70
N TYR A 304 14.61 -3.63 -3.58
CA TYR A 304 13.68 -2.95 -2.69
C TYR A 304 14.46 -1.97 -1.83
N GLU A 305 13.98 -0.73 -1.75
CA GLU A 305 14.50 0.32 -0.89
C GLU A 305 13.35 0.87 -0.03
N ASP A 306 13.50 0.88 1.30
CA ASP A 306 12.47 1.38 2.23
C ASP A 306 12.54 2.89 2.45
N TRP A 307 13.71 3.49 2.21
CA TRP A 307 14.01 4.91 2.41
C TRP A 307 13.74 5.39 3.84
N LEU A 308 13.95 4.54 4.84
CA LEU A 308 13.83 4.84 6.27
C LEU A 308 15.12 5.46 6.84
N GLY A 309 15.00 6.19 7.94
CA GLY A 309 16.10 6.88 8.60
C GLY A 309 16.51 8.18 7.89
N TRP A 310 17.65 8.73 8.29
CA TRP A 310 18.20 9.97 7.76
C TRP A 310 18.95 9.76 6.43
N HIS A 311 18.65 10.61 5.46
CA HIS A 311 19.31 10.63 4.15
C HIS A 311 19.59 12.07 3.71
N GLU A 312 20.75 12.29 3.09
CA GLU A 312 21.05 13.57 2.44
C GLU A 312 20.26 13.70 1.12
N GLN A 313 19.64 14.86 0.90
CA GLN A 313 18.92 15.16 -0.33
C GLN A 313 19.85 15.54 -1.49
N GLY A 314 21.06 16.02 -1.19
CA GLY A 314 22.03 16.54 -2.17
C GLY A 314 22.01 18.06 -2.38
N ASP A 315 21.19 18.79 -1.62
CA ASP A 315 21.09 20.26 -1.60
C ASP A 315 21.50 20.88 -0.24
N GLY A 316 22.15 20.08 0.61
CA GLY A 316 22.47 20.46 2.00
C GLY A 316 21.37 20.13 3.01
N ASN A 317 20.14 19.83 2.56
CA ASN A 317 19.07 19.37 3.42
C ASN A 317 19.05 17.84 3.54
N TYR A 318 18.28 17.36 4.53
CA TYR A 318 18.03 15.95 4.78
C TYR A 318 16.54 15.61 4.58
N PHE A 319 16.27 14.33 4.36
CA PHE A 319 14.96 13.74 4.59
C PHE A 319 15.06 12.63 5.64
N LEU A 320 13.98 12.46 6.40
CA LEU A 320 13.84 11.45 7.45
C LEU A 320 12.65 10.54 7.12
N GLY A 321 12.92 9.26 6.86
CA GLY A 321 11.89 8.24 6.70
C GLY A 321 11.53 7.58 8.02
N LEU A 322 10.27 7.67 8.41
CA LEU A 322 9.68 7.14 9.63
C LEU A 322 8.89 5.86 9.34
N PHE A 323 9.24 4.77 10.01
CA PHE A 323 8.46 3.55 9.96
C PHE A 323 7.12 3.76 10.64
N VAL A 324 6.04 3.42 9.95
CA VAL A 324 4.68 3.47 10.51
C VAL A 324 4.06 2.10 10.34
N GLU A 325 3.91 1.37 11.44
CA GLU A 325 3.39 0.00 11.40
C GLU A 325 1.99 -0.03 10.77
N ASN A 326 1.90 -0.69 9.62
CA ASN A 326 0.72 -0.72 8.77
C ASN A 326 0.19 0.69 8.38
N GLY A 327 1.02 1.73 8.39
CA GLY A 327 0.65 3.10 8.03
C GLY A 327 -0.42 3.77 8.89
N ARG A 328 -0.70 3.26 10.09
CA ARG A 328 -1.69 3.87 10.99
C ARG A 328 -1.03 4.98 11.81
N ILE A 329 -1.45 6.23 11.57
CA ILE A 329 -1.03 7.40 12.34
C ILE A 329 -2.08 7.65 13.40
N LYS A 330 -1.69 7.47 14.67
CA LYS A 330 -2.56 7.55 15.85
C LYS A 330 -1.77 7.97 17.08
N ASN A 331 -2.51 8.29 18.14
CA ASN A 331 -2.01 8.34 19.51
C ASN A 331 -2.63 7.17 20.27
N GLU A 332 -1.83 6.38 20.98
CA GLU A 332 -2.29 5.22 21.76
C GLU A 332 -1.21 4.80 22.76
N ASP A 333 -1.58 4.55 24.03
CA ASP A 333 -0.73 3.91 25.05
C ASP A 333 0.74 4.42 25.11
N GLY A 334 0.94 5.74 25.08
CA GLY A 334 2.27 6.37 25.14
C GLY A 334 2.99 6.50 23.79
N PHE A 335 2.48 5.88 22.73
CA PHE A 335 2.89 6.09 21.34
C PHE A 335 2.06 7.21 20.71
N ASN A 336 2.64 8.40 20.55
CA ASN A 336 1.95 9.62 20.14
C ASN A 336 2.39 10.13 18.75
N LEU A 337 2.44 9.23 17.75
CA LEU A 337 2.93 9.57 16.41
C LEU A 337 2.14 10.69 15.74
N LYS A 338 0.82 10.71 15.91
CA LYS A 338 -0.04 11.75 15.32
C LYS A 338 0.33 13.14 15.86
N SER A 339 0.45 13.26 17.18
CA SER A 339 0.87 14.50 17.83
C SER A 339 2.28 14.92 17.43
N ALA A 340 3.24 13.98 17.43
CA ALA A 340 4.62 14.25 17.05
C ALA A 340 4.72 14.80 15.62
N LEU A 341 4.04 14.16 14.66
CA LEU A 341 4.02 14.62 13.27
C LEU A 341 3.37 15.99 13.15
N LYS A 342 2.25 16.25 13.86
CA LYS A 342 1.60 17.55 13.86
C LYS A 342 2.53 18.67 14.37
N GLU A 343 3.25 18.40 15.45
CA GLU A 343 4.21 19.33 16.05
C GLU A 343 5.40 19.59 15.12
N ILE A 344 6.08 18.54 14.66
CA ILE A 344 7.25 18.64 13.78
C ILE A 344 6.90 19.36 12.47
N VAL A 345 5.82 18.95 11.81
CA VAL A 345 5.38 19.58 10.56
C VAL A 345 4.96 21.03 10.79
N GLY A 346 4.38 21.35 11.96
CA GLY A 346 3.97 22.71 12.33
C GLY A 346 5.14 23.64 12.61
N LEU A 347 6.10 23.21 13.43
CA LEU A 347 7.26 24.00 13.85
C LEU A 347 8.23 24.28 12.70
N TYR A 348 8.50 23.26 11.88
CA TYR A 348 9.52 23.31 10.84
C TYR A 348 8.94 23.49 9.42
N ASN A 349 7.61 23.56 9.28
CA ASN A 349 6.91 23.72 8.00
C ASN A 349 7.32 22.66 6.95
N LEU A 350 7.50 21.41 7.38
CA LEU A 350 8.05 20.34 6.55
C LEU A 350 6.99 19.68 5.66
N PRO A 351 7.22 19.52 4.36
CA PRO A 351 6.39 18.68 3.52
C PRO A 351 6.46 17.21 3.94
N VAL A 352 5.35 16.50 3.72
CA VAL A 352 5.19 15.08 4.07
C VAL A 352 5.07 14.26 2.79
N VAL A 353 5.76 13.12 2.73
CA VAL A 353 5.67 12.17 1.62
C VAL A 353 5.22 10.80 2.16
N VAL A 354 4.17 10.24 1.56
CA VAL A 354 3.68 8.90 1.88
C VAL A 354 4.34 7.86 0.99
N SER A 355 5.06 6.92 1.58
CA SER A 355 5.72 5.87 0.82
C SER A 355 4.72 4.79 0.32
N PRO A 356 5.05 4.05 -0.75
CA PRO A 356 4.26 2.91 -1.20
C PRO A 356 4.20 1.76 -0.17
N ASN A 357 5.05 1.82 0.85
CA ASN A 357 5.12 0.89 1.98
C ASN A 357 4.46 1.43 3.24
N GLN A 358 3.59 2.44 3.08
CA GLN A 358 2.75 2.99 4.15
C GLN A 358 3.54 3.78 5.21
N ASN A 359 4.80 4.11 4.94
CA ASN A 359 5.65 4.91 5.81
C ASN A 359 5.51 6.41 5.50
N ILE A 360 6.05 7.24 6.38
CA ILE A 360 6.05 8.70 6.25
C ILE A 360 7.48 9.18 6.07
N ILE A 361 7.71 10.11 5.14
CA ILE A 361 8.98 10.79 4.97
C ILE A 361 8.77 12.29 5.17
N LEU A 362 9.59 12.89 6.03
CA LEU A 362 9.70 14.32 6.22
C LEU A 362 10.90 14.82 5.40
N LYS A 363 10.71 15.83 4.55
CA LYS A 363 11.75 16.33 3.63
C LYS A 363 12.09 17.79 3.88
N ASN A 364 13.20 18.23 3.31
CA ASN A 364 13.74 19.58 3.43
C ASN A 364 14.09 19.95 4.88
N ILE A 365 14.61 18.99 5.63
CA ILE A 365 15.04 19.19 7.02
C ILE A 365 16.42 19.84 7.01
N ASN A 366 16.56 20.99 7.68
CA ASN A 366 17.86 21.62 7.89
C ASN A 366 18.72 20.72 8.81
N PRO A 367 20.02 20.53 8.53
CA PRO A 367 20.91 19.81 9.43
C PRO A 367 20.86 20.25 10.90
N SER A 368 20.62 21.54 11.19
CA SER A 368 20.51 22.06 12.55
C SER A 368 19.29 21.55 13.33
N ASP A 369 18.25 21.09 12.63
CA ASP A 369 16.96 20.77 13.23
C ASP A 369 16.85 19.29 13.61
N LYS A 370 17.84 18.47 13.21
CA LYS A 370 17.82 17.01 13.37
C LYS A 370 17.63 16.62 14.83
N ASP A 371 18.47 17.13 15.73
CA ASP A 371 18.46 16.74 17.15
C ASP A 371 17.12 17.10 17.82
N ALA A 372 16.56 18.28 17.49
CA ALA A 372 15.28 18.71 18.02
C ALA A 372 14.12 17.87 17.50
N ILE A 373 14.14 17.47 16.22
CA ILE A 373 13.15 16.55 15.64
C ILE A 373 13.24 15.17 16.32
N GLU A 374 14.46 14.66 16.52
CA GLU A 374 14.67 13.39 17.22
C GLU A 374 14.12 13.43 18.65
N GLU A 375 14.32 14.54 19.37
CA GLU A 375 13.81 14.70 20.73
C GLU A 375 12.28 14.71 20.79
N ILE A 376 11.60 15.38 19.84
CA ILE A 376 10.12 15.35 19.76
C ILE A 376 9.63 13.92 19.50
N LEU A 377 10.30 13.17 18.62
CA LEU A 377 9.95 11.78 18.33
C LEU A 377 10.16 10.89 19.57
N ARG A 378 11.31 10.99 20.25
CA ARG A 378 11.62 10.20 21.46
C ARG A 378 10.64 10.49 22.60
N SER A 379 10.41 11.77 22.89
CA SER A 379 9.48 12.19 23.96
C SER A 379 8.03 11.79 23.67
N SER A 380 7.68 11.59 22.39
CA SER A 380 6.38 11.09 21.94
C SER A 380 6.29 9.56 21.87
N GLY A 381 7.32 8.82 22.30
CA GLY A 381 7.37 7.35 22.23
C GLY A 381 7.50 6.80 20.81
N VAL A 382 7.95 7.60 19.84
CA VAL A 382 8.10 7.21 18.44
C VAL A 382 9.54 6.77 18.18
N MET A 383 9.71 5.49 17.86
CA MET A 383 10.98 4.95 17.37
C MET A 383 11.15 5.30 15.89
N PHE A 384 12.30 5.88 15.51
CA PHE A 384 12.47 6.49 14.18
C PHE A 384 13.76 6.09 13.45
N ASP A 385 14.76 5.53 14.14
CA ASP A 385 16.07 5.27 13.52
C ASP A 385 16.09 3.98 12.68
N GLY A 386 14.99 3.23 12.67
CA GLY A 386 14.83 1.97 11.96
C GLY A 386 15.68 0.82 12.48
N LYS A 387 16.51 1.04 13.51
CA LYS A 387 17.35 0.03 14.15
C LYS A 387 16.62 -0.69 15.28
N ASP A 388 15.60 -0.04 15.83
CA ASP A 388 14.74 -0.61 16.87
C ASP A 388 13.87 -1.76 16.38
N PHE A 389 13.65 -1.84 15.06
CA PHE A 389 12.82 -2.88 14.44
C PHE A 389 13.67 -3.85 13.62
N SER A 390 13.27 -5.12 13.59
CA SER A 390 13.89 -6.06 12.67
C SER A 390 13.59 -5.66 11.22
N ARG A 391 14.53 -5.95 10.31
CA ARG A 391 14.31 -5.78 8.87
C ARG A 391 13.07 -6.52 8.36
N THR A 392 12.72 -7.67 8.95
CA THR A 392 11.49 -8.41 8.63
C THR A 392 10.23 -7.59 8.94
N ARG A 393 10.21 -6.87 10.06
CA ARG A 393 9.08 -5.99 10.42
C ARG A 393 9.00 -4.74 9.56
N LEU A 394 10.14 -4.13 9.22
CA LEU A 394 10.16 -2.97 8.31
C LEU A 394 9.64 -3.30 6.91
N LEU A 395 9.77 -4.57 6.48
CA LEU A 395 9.25 -5.08 5.21
C LEU A 395 7.78 -5.54 5.29
N ALA A 396 7.20 -5.56 6.49
CA ALA A 396 5.86 -6.05 6.71
C ALA A 396 4.80 -5.03 6.30
N MET A 397 3.71 -5.51 5.68
CA MET A 397 2.55 -4.66 5.39
C MET A 397 1.24 -5.42 5.54
N ALA A 398 0.23 -4.73 6.05
CA ALA A 398 -1.15 -5.20 5.99
C ALA A 398 -2.10 -4.16 5.38
N CYS A 399 -3.24 -4.64 4.86
CA CYS A 399 -4.35 -3.77 4.46
C CYS A 399 -5.27 -3.52 5.66
N PRO A 400 -6.12 -2.47 5.63
CA PRO A 400 -7.04 -2.19 6.74
C PRO A 400 -7.90 -3.39 7.14
N ALA A 401 -8.50 -4.09 6.17
CA ALA A 401 -9.44 -5.18 6.42
C ALA A 401 -10.55 -4.78 7.41
N LEU A 402 -10.88 -5.64 8.37
CA LEU A 402 -11.86 -5.33 9.41
C LEU A 402 -11.33 -4.21 10.33
N PRO A 403 -12.23 -3.37 10.89
CA PRO A 403 -13.69 -3.51 10.89
C PRO A 403 -14.42 -2.82 9.74
N LEU A 404 -13.75 -1.96 8.95
CA LEU A 404 -14.43 -1.04 8.02
C LEU A 404 -14.44 -1.50 6.56
N CYS A 405 -13.57 -2.43 6.17
CA CYS A 405 -13.59 -2.96 4.81
C CYS A 405 -14.75 -3.95 4.64
N GLY A 406 -15.81 -3.55 3.93
CA GLY A 406 -16.95 -4.42 3.62
C GLY A 406 -16.63 -5.64 2.72
N LEU A 407 -15.38 -5.80 2.28
CA LEU A 407 -14.92 -6.96 1.50
C LEU A 407 -14.02 -7.90 2.32
N ALA A 408 -13.69 -7.55 3.56
CA ALA A 408 -12.81 -8.36 4.38
C ALA A 408 -13.49 -9.65 4.82
N THR A 409 -12.75 -10.76 4.72
CA THR A 409 -13.16 -12.09 5.18
C THR A 409 -12.38 -12.54 6.41
N ALA A 410 -11.25 -11.89 6.68
CA ALA A 410 -10.36 -12.10 7.81
C ALA A 410 -9.74 -10.77 8.26
N GLU A 411 -9.12 -10.75 9.43
CA GLU A 411 -8.30 -9.63 9.90
C GLU A 411 -7.06 -9.43 9.03
N ALA A 412 -6.48 -8.22 9.09
CA ALA A 412 -5.15 -7.98 8.56
C ALA A 412 -4.36 -6.99 9.42
N GLU A 413 -4.64 -5.68 9.30
CA GLU A 413 -3.92 -4.62 10.01
C GLU A 413 -3.81 -4.85 11.52
N ARG A 414 -4.90 -5.29 12.16
CA ARG A 414 -4.95 -5.44 13.62
C ARG A 414 -4.20 -6.66 14.16
N VAL A 415 -3.96 -7.68 13.34
CA VAL A 415 -3.29 -8.94 13.75
C VAL A 415 -1.89 -9.08 13.16
N MET A 416 -1.52 -8.21 12.22
CA MET A 416 -0.20 -8.21 11.58
C MET A 416 0.95 -8.00 12.58
N PRO A 417 0.90 -7.06 13.54
CA PRO A 417 1.98 -6.85 14.49
C PRO A 417 2.35 -8.11 15.27
N ASP A 418 1.33 -8.82 15.79
CA ASP A 418 1.50 -10.10 16.50
C ASP A 418 2.01 -11.21 15.58
N THR A 419 1.49 -11.28 14.36
CA THR A 419 1.92 -12.28 13.37
C THR A 419 3.40 -12.12 13.00
N VAL A 420 3.86 -10.88 12.82
CA VAL A 420 5.27 -10.59 12.57
C VAL A 420 6.12 -10.91 13.79
N SER A 421 5.66 -10.58 15.00
CA SER A 421 6.36 -10.95 16.25
C SER A 421 6.56 -12.46 16.38
N ARG A 422 5.56 -13.26 15.98
CA ARG A 422 5.66 -14.73 15.93
C ARG A 422 6.73 -15.19 14.95
N LEU A 423 6.73 -14.65 13.72
CA LEU A 423 7.78 -14.93 12.72
C LEU A 423 9.18 -14.55 13.23
N GLU A 424 9.36 -13.35 13.76
CA GLU A 424 10.62 -12.90 14.37
C GLU A 424 11.08 -13.83 15.50
N GLY A 425 10.13 -14.33 16.30
CA GLY A 425 10.37 -15.37 17.30
C GLY A 425 10.97 -16.64 16.71
N MET A 426 10.40 -17.14 15.61
CA MET A 426 10.94 -18.30 14.88
C MET A 426 12.34 -18.01 14.34
N LEU A 427 12.52 -16.89 13.64
CA LEU A 427 13.80 -16.51 13.03
C LEU A 427 14.90 -16.38 14.10
N ARG A 428 14.60 -15.78 15.26
CA ARG A 428 15.53 -15.65 16.37
C ARG A 428 15.91 -17.01 16.97
N LYS A 429 14.94 -17.89 17.26
CA LYS A 429 15.19 -19.25 17.78
C LYS A 429 16.04 -20.07 16.80
N LEU A 430 15.74 -19.96 15.51
CA LEU A 430 16.47 -20.64 14.45
C LEU A 430 17.80 -19.93 14.10
N ARG A 431 18.09 -18.74 14.64
CA ARG A 431 19.26 -17.90 14.30
C ARG A 431 19.34 -17.56 12.80
N ILE A 432 18.19 -17.36 12.16
CA ILE A 432 18.09 -16.90 10.78
C ILE A 432 18.15 -15.38 10.78
N ARG A 433 19.18 -14.82 10.13
CA ARG A 433 19.37 -13.36 9.98
C ARG A 433 18.85 -12.81 8.65
N THR A 434 18.52 -13.67 7.70
CA THR A 434 17.96 -13.24 6.41
C THR A 434 16.56 -12.64 6.67
N PRO A 435 16.31 -11.39 6.28
CA PRO A 435 14.97 -10.80 6.42
C PRO A 435 13.99 -11.46 5.47
N ILE A 436 12.70 -11.47 5.83
CA ILE A 436 11.65 -12.08 5.02
C ILE A 436 10.51 -11.08 4.81
N THR A 437 10.24 -10.75 3.55
CA THR A 437 9.14 -9.85 3.19
C THR A 437 7.80 -10.55 3.44
N THR A 438 7.02 -10.03 4.39
CA THR A 438 5.74 -10.63 4.80
C THR A 438 4.59 -9.67 4.59
N ARG A 439 3.52 -10.09 3.91
CA ARG A 439 2.38 -9.20 3.63
C ARG A 439 1.04 -9.89 3.85
N MET A 440 0.09 -9.16 4.44
CA MET A 440 -1.21 -9.69 4.84
C MET A 440 -2.39 -8.90 4.26
N THR A 441 -3.40 -9.60 3.78
CA THR A 441 -4.67 -9.01 3.34
C THR A 441 -5.85 -9.81 3.83
N GLY A 442 -6.94 -9.14 4.20
CA GLY A 442 -8.14 -9.82 4.72
C GLY A 442 -9.02 -10.49 3.66
N CYS A 443 -8.69 -10.36 2.36
CA CYS A 443 -9.45 -10.91 1.24
C CYS A 443 -8.58 -11.00 -0.03
N PRO A 444 -8.99 -11.70 -1.11
CA PRO A 444 -8.17 -11.94 -2.29
C PRO A 444 -7.99 -10.74 -3.24
N ASN A 445 -8.43 -9.53 -2.84
CA ASN A 445 -8.24 -8.31 -3.63
C ASN A 445 -6.76 -7.84 -3.66
N GLY A 446 -5.92 -8.29 -2.72
CA GLY A 446 -4.48 -8.03 -2.72
C GLY A 446 -4.08 -6.58 -2.43
N CYS A 447 -4.82 -5.85 -1.57
CA CYS A 447 -4.57 -4.43 -1.29
C CYS A 447 -3.18 -4.12 -0.71
N ALA A 448 -2.62 -5.03 0.09
CA ALA A 448 -1.26 -4.97 0.63
C ALA A 448 -0.25 -5.77 -0.20
N ARG A 449 -0.60 -6.09 -1.45
CA ARG A 449 0.28 -6.73 -2.43
C ARG A 449 0.92 -8.05 -1.94
N PRO A 450 0.13 -9.01 -1.40
CA PRO A 450 0.65 -10.24 -0.79
C PRO A 450 1.23 -11.25 -1.79
N TYR A 451 0.79 -11.21 -3.05
CA TYR A 451 1.24 -12.13 -4.10
C TYR A 451 2.64 -11.86 -4.63
N VAL A 452 3.29 -10.78 -4.16
CA VAL A 452 4.69 -10.45 -4.45
C VAL A 452 5.50 -10.36 -3.15
N ALA A 453 5.06 -11.05 -2.09
CA ALA A 453 5.77 -11.19 -0.82
C ALA A 453 6.33 -12.61 -0.68
N GLU A 454 7.49 -12.74 -0.04
CA GLU A 454 8.10 -14.04 0.23
C GLU A 454 7.18 -14.91 1.10
N ILE A 455 6.45 -14.28 2.03
CA ILE A 455 5.32 -14.86 2.76
C ILE A 455 4.08 -13.97 2.55
N GLY A 456 3.07 -14.50 1.87
CA GLY A 456 1.78 -13.84 1.64
C GLY A 456 0.65 -14.51 2.41
N LEU A 457 -0.10 -13.73 3.20
CA LEU A 457 -1.27 -14.18 3.94
C LEU A 457 -2.54 -13.56 3.35
N VAL A 458 -3.42 -14.39 2.77
CA VAL A 458 -4.62 -13.93 2.05
C VAL A 458 -5.88 -14.50 2.69
N GLY A 459 -6.62 -13.68 3.41
CA GLY A 459 -7.82 -14.07 4.13
C GLY A 459 -8.85 -14.77 3.24
N ASN A 460 -9.40 -15.87 3.73
CA ASN A 460 -10.44 -16.66 3.08
C ASN A 460 -11.50 -17.21 4.06
N GLY A 461 -11.59 -16.60 5.24
CA GLY A 461 -12.57 -16.87 6.29
C GLY A 461 -12.09 -16.33 7.65
N PRO A 462 -12.95 -16.32 8.68
CA PRO A 462 -12.56 -15.87 10.02
C PRO A 462 -11.34 -16.65 10.52
N ASN A 463 -10.25 -15.95 10.86
CA ASN A 463 -8.96 -16.52 11.26
C ASN A 463 -8.33 -17.52 10.27
N MET A 464 -8.79 -17.54 9.01
CA MET A 464 -8.33 -18.46 7.97
C MET A 464 -7.66 -17.68 6.83
N TYR A 465 -6.50 -18.17 6.41
CA TYR A 465 -5.68 -17.56 5.38
C TYR A 465 -5.24 -18.61 4.35
N GLN A 466 -5.25 -18.22 3.09
CA GLN A 466 -4.47 -18.89 2.05
C GLN A 466 -3.02 -18.41 2.18
N LEU A 467 -2.08 -19.33 2.37
CA LEU A 467 -0.65 -19.06 2.49
C LEU A 467 0.00 -19.13 1.11
N TRP A 468 0.71 -18.06 0.76
CA TRP A 468 1.46 -17.90 -0.49
C TRP A 468 2.96 -17.82 -0.20
N LEU A 469 3.78 -18.53 -0.96
CA LEU A 469 5.24 -18.56 -0.82
C LEU A 469 5.93 -18.36 -2.18
N GLY A 470 7.21 -17.99 -2.16
CA GLY A 470 8.08 -18.07 -3.34
C GLY A 470 8.26 -16.80 -4.18
N ALA A 471 7.60 -15.68 -3.85
CA ALA A 471 7.92 -14.41 -4.52
C ALA A 471 9.37 -13.99 -4.23
N SER A 472 10.00 -13.24 -5.12
CA SER A 472 11.36 -12.73 -4.89
C SER A 472 11.38 -11.58 -3.87
N ALA A 473 12.47 -11.45 -3.11
CA ALA A 473 12.65 -10.37 -2.13
C ALA A 473 12.69 -8.96 -2.74
N ASN A 474 12.84 -8.86 -4.07
CA ASN A 474 12.87 -7.61 -4.83
C ASN A 474 11.58 -7.42 -5.66
N GLN A 475 10.54 -8.22 -5.41
CA GLN A 475 9.19 -8.09 -5.97
C GLN A 475 9.10 -8.15 -7.50
N THR A 476 9.88 -9.07 -8.09
CA THR A 476 9.94 -9.34 -9.54
C THR A 476 9.34 -10.69 -9.93
N ARG A 477 8.92 -11.52 -8.97
CA ARG A 477 8.31 -12.83 -9.17
C ARG A 477 7.06 -12.95 -8.30
N LEU A 478 6.03 -13.65 -8.80
CA LEU A 478 4.84 -13.96 -8.02
C LEU A 478 5.10 -15.10 -7.05
N ALA A 479 4.48 -15.03 -5.89
CA ALA A 479 4.29 -16.18 -5.03
C ALA A 479 3.26 -17.15 -5.66
N TRP A 480 3.26 -18.38 -5.18
CA TRP A 480 2.30 -19.43 -5.50
C TRP A 480 1.56 -19.89 -4.24
N VAL A 481 0.38 -20.49 -4.40
CA VAL A 481 -0.40 -21.00 -3.25
C VAL A 481 0.28 -22.22 -2.66
N PHE A 482 0.82 -22.09 -1.44
CA PHE A 482 1.36 -23.22 -0.69
C PHE A 482 0.23 -23.98 0.02
N GLN A 483 -0.57 -23.28 0.83
CA GLN A 483 -1.67 -23.91 1.57
C GLN A 483 -2.96 -23.12 1.37
N GLU A 484 -4.02 -23.82 0.94
CA GLU A 484 -5.31 -23.21 0.63
C GLU A 484 -6.01 -22.63 1.86
N ARG A 485 -5.97 -23.36 2.98
CA ARG A 485 -6.65 -23.01 4.22
C ARG A 485 -5.73 -23.30 5.40
N MET A 486 -5.12 -22.25 5.92
CA MET A 486 -4.32 -22.27 7.14
C MET A 486 -5.04 -21.45 8.20
N ASN A 487 -5.34 -22.06 9.35
CA ASN A 487 -5.74 -21.29 10.52
C ASN A 487 -4.52 -20.49 10.98
N LEU A 488 -4.68 -19.20 11.28
CA LEU A 488 -3.55 -18.37 11.71
C LEU A 488 -2.89 -18.91 13.00
N ASP A 489 -3.60 -19.71 13.79
CA ASP A 489 -3.06 -20.39 14.96
C ASP A 489 -2.02 -21.46 14.61
N ASP A 490 -2.10 -22.04 13.41
CA ASP A 490 -1.16 -23.06 12.91
C ASP A 490 0.08 -22.45 12.23
N PHE A 491 0.26 -21.13 12.26
CA PHE A 491 1.29 -20.41 11.52
C PHE A 491 2.72 -20.95 11.77
N GLU A 492 3.11 -21.16 13.04
CA GLU A 492 4.43 -21.72 13.38
C GLU A 492 4.53 -23.18 12.95
N ARG A 493 3.45 -23.97 13.15
CA ARG A 493 3.41 -25.38 12.75
C ARG A 493 3.67 -25.55 11.25
N THR A 494 3.15 -24.64 10.43
CA THR A 494 3.36 -24.66 8.98
C THR A 494 4.73 -24.13 8.58
N LEU A 495 5.20 -23.02 9.16
CA LEU A 495 6.42 -22.35 8.68
C LEU A 495 7.72 -22.83 9.34
N GLU A 496 7.70 -23.30 10.57
CA GLU A 496 8.92 -23.74 11.26
C GLU A 496 9.68 -24.83 10.50
N PRO A 497 9.02 -25.90 9.98
CA PRO A 497 9.72 -26.92 9.20
C PRO A 497 10.42 -26.33 7.97
N ILE A 498 9.73 -25.43 7.26
CA ILE A 498 10.24 -24.76 6.06
C ILE A 498 11.43 -23.86 6.41
N LEU A 499 11.38 -23.14 7.54
CA LEU A 499 12.47 -22.28 8.00
C LEU A 499 13.68 -23.08 8.48
N ILE A 500 13.48 -24.24 9.10
CA ILE A 500 14.55 -25.17 9.46
C ILE A 500 15.25 -25.65 8.19
N GLU A 501 14.49 -26.04 7.16
CA GLU A 501 15.05 -26.49 5.89
C GLU A 501 15.75 -25.34 5.15
N PHE A 502 15.18 -24.13 5.16
CA PHE A 502 15.82 -22.93 4.64
C PHE A 502 17.18 -22.70 5.29
N LYS A 503 17.28 -22.80 6.62
CA LYS A 503 18.55 -22.63 7.31
C LYS A 503 19.59 -23.68 6.89
N LYS A 504 19.18 -24.94 6.72
CA LYS A 504 20.07 -26.05 6.37
C LYS A 504 20.57 -25.95 4.93
N SER A 505 19.68 -25.59 4.01
CA SER A 505 19.88 -25.83 2.58
C SER A 505 19.91 -24.56 1.72
N LYS A 506 19.89 -23.37 2.35
CA LYS A 506 20.06 -22.11 1.61
C LYS A 506 21.45 -21.97 0.99
N ARG A 507 21.49 -21.37 -0.19
CA ARG A 507 22.72 -20.93 -0.85
C ARG A 507 23.22 -19.62 -0.23
N ARG A 508 24.48 -19.26 -0.53
CA ARG A 508 25.07 -17.99 -0.08
C ARG A 508 24.24 -16.81 -0.60
N ALA A 509 23.85 -15.91 0.31
CA ALA A 509 23.04 -14.72 0.02
C ALA A 509 21.66 -15.00 -0.61
N GLU A 510 21.12 -16.21 -0.46
CA GLU A 510 19.78 -16.56 -0.94
C GLU A 510 18.70 -15.98 -0.01
N SER A 511 17.67 -15.37 -0.61
CA SER A 511 16.46 -14.92 0.09
C SER A 511 15.55 -16.12 0.43
N PHE A 512 14.60 -15.93 1.34
CA PHE A 512 13.66 -17.01 1.68
C PHE A 512 12.76 -17.35 0.50
N GLY A 513 12.32 -16.34 -0.24
CA GLY A 513 11.51 -16.49 -1.44
C GLY A 513 12.23 -17.22 -2.57
N ASP A 514 13.50 -16.91 -2.82
CA ASP A 514 14.31 -17.59 -3.84
C ASP A 514 14.61 -19.05 -3.46
N PHE A 515 14.82 -19.31 -2.16
CA PHE A 515 14.89 -20.67 -1.65
C PHE A 515 13.60 -21.44 -1.92
N CYS A 516 12.43 -20.87 -1.61
CA CYS A 516 11.14 -21.52 -1.82
C CYS A 516 10.86 -21.79 -3.30
N ASP A 517 11.21 -20.85 -4.18
CA ASP A 517 11.10 -20.98 -5.63
C ASP A 517 12.00 -22.12 -6.16
N ARG A 518 13.24 -22.19 -5.68
CA ARG A 518 14.19 -23.24 -6.07
C ARG A 518 13.80 -24.64 -5.59
N PHE A 519 13.30 -24.75 -4.35
CA PHE A 519 12.86 -26.02 -3.79
C PHE A 519 11.55 -26.50 -4.43
N GLY A 520 10.66 -25.56 -4.75
CA GLY A 520 9.36 -25.86 -5.33
C GLY A 520 8.34 -26.32 -4.28
N LYS A 521 7.07 -26.29 -4.68
CA LYS A 521 5.95 -26.56 -3.78
C LYS A 521 5.96 -27.97 -3.21
N GLU A 522 6.09 -28.98 -4.06
CA GLU A 522 5.97 -30.39 -3.68
C GLU A 522 7.03 -30.80 -2.65
N GLU A 523 8.26 -30.32 -2.80
CA GLU A 523 9.33 -30.60 -1.85
C GLU A 523 9.08 -29.92 -0.50
N LEU A 524 8.59 -28.67 -0.50
CA LEU A 524 8.24 -27.97 0.72
C LEU A 524 7.04 -28.62 1.44
N GLU A 525 6.07 -29.16 0.70
CA GLU A 525 4.98 -29.95 1.29
C GLU A 525 5.51 -31.24 1.93
N ARG A 526 6.47 -31.92 1.29
CA ARG A 526 7.16 -33.08 1.89
C ARG A 526 7.85 -32.71 3.20
N VAL A 527 8.62 -31.61 3.20
CA VAL A 527 9.32 -31.09 4.39
C VAL A 527 8.36 -30.86 5.55
N VAL A 528 7.17 -30.29 5.29
CA VAL A 528 6.17 -30.05 6.35
C VAL A 528 5.51 -31.36 6.80
N ASN A 529 5.18 -32.27 5.89
CA ASN A 529 4.48 -33.51 6.21
C ASN A 529 5.36 -34.54 6.94
N GLU A 530 6.65 -34.57 6.63
CA GLU A 530 7.63 -35.48 7.25
C GLU A 530 8.32 -34.87 8.48
N PHE A 531 7.94 -33.65 8.88
CA PHE A 531 8.57 -32.98 10.00
C PHE A 531 8.30 -33.71 11.32
N ASP A 532 9.36 -34.22 11.94
CA ASP A 532 9.30 -34.77 13.28
C ASP A 532 9.10 -33.64 14.31
N PRO A 533 7.97 -33.59 15.04
CA PRO A 533 7.69 -32.56 16.03
C PRO A 533 8.74 -32.48 17.15
N SER A 534 9.52 -33.54 17.39
CA SER A 534 10.62 -33.53 18.35
C SER A 534 11.75 -32.56 17.97
N GLN A 535 11.88 -32.25 16.67
CA GLN A 535 12.85 -31.29 16.14
C GLN A 535 12.38 -29.84 16.26
N SER A 536 11.15 -29.60 16.68
CA SER A 536 10.63 -28.26 16.89
C SER A 536 11.39 -27.55 18.00
N LEU A 537 11.98 -26.41 17.66
CA LEU A 537 12.62 -25.49 18.60
C LEU A 537 11.58 -24.51 19.18
N ILE A 538 10.38 -24.49 18.60
CA ILE A 538 9.20 -23.83 19.13
C ILE A 538 8.38 -24.86 19.90
N LYS A 539 8.72 -25.06 21.19
CA LYS A 539 7.78 -25.70 22.12
C LYS A 539 6.41 -25.09 21.88
N ALA A 540 5.42 -25.93 21.54
CA ALA A 540 4.06 -25.48 21.30
C ALA A 540 3.71 -24.48 22.39
N SER A 541 3.64 -23.19 22.04
CA SER A 541 3.09 -22.24 22.99
C SER A 541 1.60 -22.52 22.96
N ALA A 542 1.19 -23.51 23.72
CA ALA A 542 -0.04 -23.39 24.45
C ALA A 542 0.17 -22.15 25.34
N LYS A 543 0.02 -20.95 24.76
CA LYS A 543 -0.51 -19.86 25.56
C LYS A 543 -1.76 -20.48 26.19
N PRO A 544 -1.85 -20.58 27.52
CA PRO A 544 -3.03 -21.15 28.15
C PRO A 544 -4.24 -20.41 27.57
N ARG A 545 -5.08 -21.12 26.82
CA ARG A 545 -6.30 -20.56 26.27
C ARG A 545 -7.38 -20.85 27.28
N VAL A 546 -7.83 -19.83 27.99
CA VAL A 546 -9.04 -19.91 28.79
C VAL A 546 -10.21 -19.78 27.83
N SER A 547 -10.96 -20.86 27.62
CA SER A 547 -12.23 -20.79 26.91
C SER A 547 -13.26 -20.13 27.82
N VAL A 548 -13.97 -19.16 27.27
CA VAL A 548 -15.12 -18.54 27.91
C VAL A 548 -16.39 -18.93 27.16
N THR A 549 -17.54 -18.90 27.83
CA THR A 549 -18.84 -19.12 27.17
C THR A 549 -19.11 -18.02 26.14
N THR A 550 -19.98 -18.31 25.16
CA THR A 550 -20.41 -17.31 24.16
C THR A 550 -20.95 -16.05 24.82
N GLU A 551 -21.75 -16.21 25.88
CA GLU A 551 -22.28 -15.08 26.64
C GLU A 551 -21.18 -14.22 27.29
N THR A 552 -20.18 -14.85 27.89
CA THR A 552 -19.03 -14.14 28.47
C THR A 552 -18.20 -13.44 27.39
N MET A 553 -18.04 -14.05 26.21
CA MET A 553 -17.36 -13.44 25.08
C MET A 553 -18.10 -12.21 24.55
N ASP A 554 -19.43 -12.27 24.46
CA ASP A 554 -20.27 -11.13 24.03
C ASP A 554 -20.21 -9.97 25.03
N ARG A 555 -20.13 -10.29 26.33
CA ARG A 555 -19.95 -9.30 27.40
C ARG A 555 -18.55 -8.69 27.35
N LEU A 556 -17.51 -9.51 27.22
CA LEU A 556 -16.13 -9.04 27.06
C LEU A 556 -16.00 -8.12 25.85
N THR A 557 -16.59 -8.49 24.71
CA THR A 557 -16.55 -7.68 23.49
C THR A 557 -17.24 -6.32 23.69
N ARG A 558 -18.43 -6.30 24.30
CA ARG A 558 -19.12 -5.04 24.61
C ARG A 558 -18.31 -4.13 25.54
N ILE A 559 -17.77 -4.70 26.61
CA ILE A 559 -17.01 -3.92 27.60
C ILE A 559 -15.66 -3.49 27.02
N SER A 560 -15.04 -4.33 26.18
CA SER A 560 -13.77 -4.00 25.54
C SER A 560 -13.93 -2.85 24.56
N ASP A 561 -15.05 -2.80 23.83
CA ASP A 561 -15.37 -1.69 22.93
C ASP A 561 -15.56 -0.36 23.69
N ILE A 562 -16.17 -0.41 24.88
CA ILE A 562 -16.33 0.78 25.76
C ILE A 562 -14.97 1.24 26.31
N ARG A 563 -14.11 0.30 26.70
CA ARG A 563 -12.81 0.59 27.32
C ARG A 563 -11.68 0.82 26.31
N GLY A 564 -11.94 0.66 25.02
CA GLY A 564 -10.91 0.77 23.97
C GLY A 564 -9.84 -0.33 24.05
N LEU A 565 -10.15 -1.47 24.68
CA LEU A 565 -9.23 -2.61 24.83
C LEU A 565 -9.60 -3.72 23.84
N SER A 566 -8.68 -4.65 23.58
CA SER A 566 -9.05 -5.90 22.93
C SER A 566 -9.79 -6.80 23.94
N PRO A 567 -10.75 -7.64 23.49
CA PRO A 567 -11.43 -8.57 24.41
C PRO A 567 -10.46 -9.47 25.17
N SER A 568 -9.36 -9.89 24.55
CA SER A 568 -8.31 -10.68 25.21
C SER A 568 -7.55 -9.90 26.27
N LYS A 569 -7.23 -8.62 26.03
CA LYS A 569 -6.55 -7.76 27.01
C LYS A 569 -7.46 -7.52 28.22
N LEU A 570 -8.74 -7.21 27.96
CA LEU A 570 -9.74 -7.05 29.01
C LEU A 570 -9.95 -8.34 29.83
N ALA A 571 -10.02 -9.49 29.17
CA ALA A 571 -10.17 -10.77 29.86
C ALA A 571 -8.98 -11.05 30.80
N ASN A 572 -7.75 -10.78 30.35
CA ASN A 572 -6.57 -10.94 31.19
C ASN A 572 -6.57 -9.97 32.38
N GLU A 573 -6.89 -8.68 32.17
CA GLU A 573 -6.97 -7.71 33.27
C GLU A 573 -7.99 -8.13 34.35
N ILE A 574 -9.16 -8.61 33.93
CA ILE A 574 -10.20 -9.09 34.85
C ILE A 574 -9.73 -10.33 35.60
N LEU A 575 -9.09 -11.28 34.92
CA LEU A 575 -8.59 -12.51 35.53
C LEU A 575 -7.45 -12.23 36.50
N GLU A 576 -6.52 -11.34 36.17
CA GLU A 576 -5.42 -10.91 37.06
C GLU A 576 -5.98 -10.26 38.33
N GLN A 577 -6.88 -9.28 38.20
CA GLN A 577 -7.53 -8.66 39.36
C GLN A 577 -8.27 -9.65 40.26
N TYR A 578 -8.94 -10.63 39.64
CA TYR A 578 -9.65 -11.65 40.39
C TYR A 578 -8.68 -12.61 41.10
N ILE A 579 -7.61 -13.03 40.43
CA ILE A 579 -6.57 -13.89 41.03
C ILE A 579 -5.89 -13.16 42.20
N ASP A 580 -5.50 -11.89 42.03
CA ASP A 580 -4.91 -11.08 43.10
C ASP A 580 -5.82 -11.02 44.34
N SER A 581 -7.14 -10.89 44.13
CA SER A 581 -8.13 -10.89 45.21
C SER A 581 -8.21 -12.23 45.94
N LEU A 582 -8.07 -13.35 45.21
CA LEU A 582 -8.07 -14.68 45.78
C LEU A 582 -6.78 -14.96 46.55
N GLU A 583 -5.62 -14.56 46.03
CA GLU A 583 -4.33 -14.74 46.69
C GLU A 583 -4.24 -13.97 48.01
N THR A 584 -4.79 -12.75 48.03
CA THR A 584 -4.92 -11.93 49.24
C THR A 584 -5.80 -12.61 50.29
N THR A 585 -6.90 -13.24 49.86
CA THR A 585 -7.83 -13.97 50.75
C THR A 585 -7.21 -15.25 51.31
N VAL A 586 -6.44 -15.97 50.49
CA VAL A 586 -5.72 -17.20 50.91
C VAL A 586 -4.57 -16.87 51.88
N HIS A 587 -3.92 -15.72 51.74
CA HIS A 587 -2.90 -15.24 52.69
C HIS A 587 -3.49 -14.73 54.01
N ALA A 588 -4.76 -14.31 54.03
CA ALA A 588 -5.46 -13.94 55.26
C ALA A 588 -6.03 -15.15 56.04
N GLN A 589 -6.09 -16.32 55.40
CA GLN A 589 -6.57 -17.58 56.00
C GLN A 589 -5.44 -18.55 56.38
N LYS A 590 -4.18 -18.20 56.08
CA LYS A 590 -2.97 -18.81 56.63
C LYS A 590 -2.42 -17.94 57.74
#